data_AF-A0A2D4ICN5-F1
#
_entry.id   AF-A0A2D4ICN5-F1
#
_cell.length_a   1.000
_cell.length_b   1.000
_cell.length_c   1.000
_cell.angle_alpha   90.00
_cell.angle_beta   90.00
_cell.angle_gamma   90.00
#
_symmetry.space_group_name_H-M   'P 1'
#
loop_
_entity.id
_entity.type
_entity.pdbx_description
1 polymer ?
#
loop_
_entity_poly.entity_id
_entity_poly.type
_entity_poly.pdbx_seq_one_letter_code
_entity_poly.pdbx_strand_id
1 'polypeptide(L)'
;MLKYCFAFLFKEMIIDKVNGQVVPRYLIYDIIKFNAKPVGECDFNIRLSCIEKEIILPRHDKVKNGQIDKAQEPFSVRNKPFFDIHIAKKVKIFLISAEL
;
A
#
# COMPACT_ATOMS: atom_id res chain seq x y z
N MET A 1 -7.93 16.42 18.61
CA MET A 1 -8.25 15.01 18.95
C MET A 1 -7.55 14.11 17.95
N LEU A 2 -6.31 13.67 18.23
CA LEU A 2 -5.66 12.61 17.45
C LEU A 2 -6.46 11.33 17.67
N LYS A 3 -7.37 11.00 16.75
CA LYS A 3 -7.96 9.67 16.68
C LYS A 3 -6.80 8.74 16.30
N TYR A 4 -6.17 8.10 17.28
CA TYR A 4 -5.22 7.02 17.05
C TYR A 4 -5.99 5.85 16.42
N CYS A 5 -6.11 5.88 15.10
CA CYS A 5 -6.63 4.78 14.29
C CYS A 5 -5.58 3.68 14.32
N PHE A 6 -5.79 2.66 15.17
CA PHE A 6 -4.92 1.49 15.19
C PHE A 6 -5.24 0.62 13.99
N ALA A 7 -4.29 0.53 13.07
CA ALA A 7 -4.30 -0.42 11.97
C ALA A 7 -3.21 -1.46 12.17
N PHE A 8 -3.55 -2.73 12.07
CA PHE A 8 -2.56 -3.82 12.03
C PHE A 8 -2.45 -4.30 10.60
N LEU A 9 -1.28 -4.08 10.00
CA LEU A 9 -1.03 -4.30 8.58
C LEU A 9 0.03 -5.37 8.41
N PHE A 10 -0.18 -6.26 7.44
CA PHE A 10 0.91 -7.05 6.88
C PHE A 10 1.46 -6.34 5.65
N LYS A 11 2.79 -6.39 5.57
CA LYS A 11 3.55 -5.49 4.72
C LYS A 11 4.94 -6.03 4.47
N GLU A 12 5.46 -5.68 3.30
CA GLU A 12 6.80 -5.99 2.87
C GLU A 12 7.55 -4.68 2.62
N MET A 13 8.82 -4.64 2.98
CA MET A 13 9.69 -3.51 2.69
C MET A 13 10.61 -3.89 1.53
N ILE A 14 10.61 -3.07 0.49
CA ILE A 14 11.45 -3.26 -0.69
C ILE A 14 12.31 -2.01 -0.92
N ILE A 15 13.43 -2.21 -1.60
CA ILE A 15 14.27 -1.14 -2.11
C ILE A 15 14.01 -1.07 -3.61
N ASP A 16 13.36 0.00 -4.07
CA ASP A 16 13.07 0.22 -5.48
C ASP A 16 14.10 1.18 -6.09
N LYS A 17 14.45 0.99 -7.36
CA LYS A 17 15.33 1.91 -8.09
C LYS A 17 14.54 2.57 -9.21
N VAL A 18 14.30 3.87 -9.09
CA VAL A 18 13.57 4.64 -10.11
C VAL A 18 14.47 5.75 -10.61
N ASN A 19 14.78 5.76 -11.91
CA ASN A 19 15.67 6.74 -12.54
C ASN A 19 17.04 6.83 -11.82
N GLY A 20 17.58 5.68 -11.38
CA GLY A 20 18.84 5.61 -10.62
C GLY A 20 18.74 6.01 -9.15
N GLN A 21 17.61 6.52 -8.67
CA GLN A 21 17.39 6.84 -7.27
C GLN A 21 16.86 5.63 -6.50
N VAL A 22 17.48 5.37 -5.35
CA VAL A 22 17.05 4.33 -4.40
C VAL A 22 15.89 4.87 -3.57
N VAL A 23 14.72 4.24 -3.66
CA VAL A 23 13.49 4.63 -2.97
C VAL A 23 12.98 3.45 -2.14
N PRO A 24 13.07 3.49 -0.79
CA PRO A 24 12.46 2.47 0.04
C PRO A 24 10.93 2.55 -0.08
N ARG A 25 10.29 1.40 -0.26
CA ARG A 25 8.84 1.29 -0.33
C ARG A 25 8.29 0.28 0.65
N TYR A 26 7.13 0.62 1.17
CA TYR A 26 6.34 -0.20 2.05
C TYR A 26 5.08 -0.65 1.34
N LEU A 27 5.06 -1.93 0.98
CA LEU A 27 3.97 -2.55 0.24
C LEU A 27 3.02 -3.22 1.22
N ILE A 28 1.85 -2.62 1.42
CA ILE A 28 0.78 -3.20 2.22
C ILE A 28 0.04 -4.21 1.36
N TYR A 29 -0.05 -5.45 1.82
CA TYR A 29 -0.77 -6.51 1.11
C TYR A 29 -1.93 -7.09 1.91
N ASP A 30 -2.01 -6.81 3.22
CA ASP A 30 -3.11 -7.27 4.05
C ASP A 30 -3.35 -6.39 5.30
N ILE A 31 -4.54 -6.49 5.89
CA ILE A 31 -4.99 -5.79 7.07
C ILE A 31 -5.76 -6.73 8.02
N ILE A 32 -5.35 -6.79 9.28
CA ILE A 32 -6.03 -7.59 10.32
C ILE A 32 -7.06 -6.76 11.08
N LYS A 33 -6.73 -5.52 11.40
CA LYS A 33 -7.56 -4.66 12.25
C LYS A 33 -7.54 -3.25 11.72
N PHE A 34 -8.69 -2.58 11.73
CA PHE A 34 -8.82 -1.16 11.41
C PHE A 34 -9.80 -0.50 12.37
N ASN A 35 -9.40 0.56 13.06
CA ASN A 35 -10.26 1.26 14.04
C ASN A 35 -10.96 0.29 15.02
N ALA A 36 -10.17 -0.62 15.59
CA ALA A 36 -10.62 -1.69 16.48
C ALA A 36 -11.56 -2.76 15.86
N LYS A 37 -11.94 -2.66 14.59
CA LYS A 37 -12.75 -3.68 13.89
C LYS A 37 -11.88 -4.83 13.38
N PRO A 38 -12.31 -6.10 13.52
CA PRO A 38 -11.56 -7.29 13.09
C PRO A 38 -11.68 -7.51 11.56
N VAL A 39 -11.13 -6.58 10.77
CA VAL A 39 -11.21 -6.63 9.29
C VAL A 39 -10.55 -7.90 8.71
N GLY A 40 -9.62 -8.51 9.42
CA GLY A 40 -8.97 -9.77 9.06
C GLY A 40 -9.92 -10.95 8.90
N GLU A 41 -11.12 -10.88 9.48
CA GLU A 41 -12.17 -11.91 9.35
C GLU A 41 -13.05 -11.71 8.11
N CYS A 42 -12.89 -10.59 7.40
CA CYS A 42 -13.64 -10.33 6.17
C CYS A 42 -13.01 -11.01 4.94
N ASP A 43 -13.82 -11.13 3.87
CA ASP A 43 -13.33 -11.56 2.56
C ASP A 43 -12.11 -10.74 2.10
N PHE A 44 -11.19 -11.39 1.40
CA PHE A 44 -9.96 -10.76 0.93
C PHE A 44 -10.22 -9.49 0.10
N ASN A 45 -11.25 -9.45 -0.75
CA ASN A 45 -11.57 -8.25 -1.52
C ASN A 45 -12.05 -7.08 -0.65
N ILE A 46 -12.74 -7.38 0.46
CA ILE A 46 -13.13 -6.37 1.45
C ILE A 46 -11.88 -5.82 2.14
N ARG A 47 -10.94 -6.70 2.51
CA ARG A 47 -9.66 -6.30 3.13
C ARG A 47 -8.83 -5.42 2.19
N LEU A 48 -8.73 -5.79 0.91
CA LEU A 48 -8.09 -4.97 -0.12
C LEU A 48 -8.80 -3.61 -0.30
N SER A 49 -10.13 -3.60 -0.36
CA SER A 49 -10.90 -2.36 -0.47
C SER A 49 -10.71 -1.46 0.75
N CYS A 50 -10.58 -2.05 1.94
CA CYS A 50 -10.28 -1.33 3.17
C CYS A 50 -8.90 -0.67 3.11
N ILE A 51 -7.85 -1.39 2.69
CA ILE A 51 -6.51 -0.81 2.51
C ILE A 51 -6.58 0.39 1.54
N GLU A 52 -7.23 0.23 0.40
CA GLU A 52 -7.33 1.29 -0.61
C GLU A 52 -8.06 2.51 -0.06
N LYS A 53 -9.30 2.34 0.43
CA LYS A 53 -10.19 3.44 0.81
C LYS A 53 -9.82 4.12 2.11
N GLU A 54 -9.30 3.37 3.08
CA GLU A 54 -9.08 3.87 4.42
C GLU A 54 -7.63 4.28 4.68
N ILE A 55 -6.68 3.82 3.85
CA ILE A 55 -5.25 4.07 4.04
C ILE A 55 -4.65 4.80 2.84
N ILE A 56 -4.78 4.26 1.63
CA ILE A 56 -4.12 4.78 0.44
C ILE A 56 -4.76 6.09 -0.03
N LEU A 57 -6.08 6.10 -0.27
CA LEU A 57 -6.79 7.29 -0.76
C LEU A 57 -6.69 8.48 0.20
N PRO A 58 -6.91 8.35 1.53
CA PRO A 58 -6.79 9.47 2.44
C PRO A 58 -5.37 10.05 2.51
N ARG A 59 -4.34 9.22 2.30
CA ARG A 59 -2.95 9.68 2.18
C ARG A 59 -2.74 10.42 0.86
N HIS A 60 -3.24 9.90 -0.25
CA HIS A 60 -3.17 10.58 -1.55
C HIS A 60 -3.85 11.94 -1.52
N ASP A 61 -5.02 12.06 -0.90
CA ASP A 61 -5.73 13.33 -0.75
C ASP A 61 -4.91 14.33 0.07
N LYS A 62 -4.31 13.89 1.18
CA LYS A 62 -3.43 14.73 2.00
C LYS A 62 -2.17 15.17 1.25
N VAL A 63 -1.58 14.30 0.42
CA VAL A 63 -0.45 14.67 -0.44
C VAL A 63 -0.88 15.71 -1.47
N LYS A 64 -2.01 15.48 -2.14
CA LYS A 64 -2.57 16.41 -3.15
C LYS A 64 -2.87 17.78 -2.55
N ASN A 65 -3.34 17.81 -1.31
CA ASN A 65 -3.65 19.04 -0.57
C ASN A 65 -2.42 19.67 0.11
N GLY A 66 -1.20 19.15 -0.13
CA GLY A 66 0.04 19.68 0.45
C GLY A 66 0.18 19.46 1.96
N GLN A 67 -0.68 18.64 2.57
CA GLN A 67 -0.63 18.30 4.00
C GLN A 67 0.40 17.20 4.30
N ILE A 68 0.82 16.43 3.29
CA ILE A 68 1.92 15.48 3.34
C ILE A 68 2.89 15.80 2.22
N ASP A 69 4.13 16.07 2.56
CA ASP A 69 5.24 16.12 1.61
C ASP A 69 5.90 14.74 1.51
N LYS A 70 5.77 14.10 0.34
CA LYS A 70 6.36 12.78 0.07
C LYS A 70 7.89 12.78 0.15
N ALA A 71 8.55 13.91 -0.08
CA ALA A 71 10.01 14.00 -0.02
C ALA A 71 10.54 13.96 1.43
N GLN A 72 9.70 14.30 2.40
CA GLN A 72 10.03 14.26 3.83
C GLN A 72 9.68 12.91 4.48
N GLU A 73 8.94 12.05 3.78
CA GLU A 73 8.63 10.72 4.29
C GLU A 73 9.86 9.80 4.18
N PRO A 74 10.17 9.00 5.22
CA PRO A 74 11.32 8.10 5.21
C PRO A 74 11.21 6.99 4.16
N PHE A 75 9.99 6.66 3.74
CA PHE A 75 9.70 5.67 2.71
C PHE A 75 8.33 5.91 2.08
N SER A 76 8.17 5.44 0.85
CA SER A 76 6.88 5.47 0.14
C SER A 76 5.97 4.37 0.66
N VAL A 77 4.71 4.70 0.98
CA VAL A 77 3.67 3.69 1.29
C VAL A 77 2.83 3.41 0.04
N ARG A 78 2.63 2.14 -0.31
CA ARG A 78 1.81 1.70 -1.45
C ARG A 78 1.03 0.43 -1.11
N ASN A 79 -0.06 0.18 -1.81
CA ASN A 79 -0.73 -1.12 -1.83
C ASN A 79 -0.02 -2.06 -2.82
N LYS A 80 0.15 -3.33 -2.45
CA LYS A 80 0.63 -4.37 -3.38
C LYS A 80 -0.54 -4.73 -4.31
N PRO A 81 -0.39 -4.62 -5.64
CA PRO A 81 -1.48 -4.96 -6.54
C PRO A 81 -1.70 -6.47 -6.55
N PHE A 82 -2.96 -6.88 -6.49
CA PHE A 82 -3.39 -8.26 -6.68
C PHE A 82 -4.10 -8.39 -8.01
N PHE A 83 -3.90 -9.54 -8.64
CA PHE A 83 -4.36 -9.84 -9.97
C PHE A 83 -5.01 -11.21 -9.98
N ASP A 84 -6.03 -11.37 -10.80
CA ASP A 84 -6.67 -12.66 -11.01
C ASP A 84 -5.65 -13.68 -11.57
N ILE A 85 -5.72 -14.93 -11.12
CA ILE A 85 -4.79 -15.98 -11.55
C ILE A 85 -4.79 -16.20 -13.07
N HIS A 86 -5.92 -15.95 -13.74
CA HIS A 86 -6.05 -16.09 -15.18
C HIS A 86 -5.18 -15.09 -15.96
N ILE A 87 -4.76 -14.00 -15.33
CA ILE A 87 -3.85 -13.02 -15.94
C ILE A 87 -2.39 -13.19 -15.50
N ALA A 88 -2.05 -14.20 -14.70
CA ALA A 88 -0.70 -14.43 -14.18
C ALA A 88 0.38 -14.46 -15.28
N LYS A 89 0.07 -15.05 -16.45
CA LYS A 89 0.98 -15.07 -17.62
C LYS A 89 1.30 -13.67 -18.15
N LYS A 90 0.36 -12.72 -18.04
CA LYS A 90 0.53 -11.32 -18.45
C LYS A 90 1.25 -10.48 -17.38
N VAL A 91 1.02 -10.80 -16.11
CA VAL A 91 1.59 -10.06 -14.96
C VAL A 91 3.10 -10.27 -14.81
N LYS A 92 3.66 -11.34 -15.40
CA LYS A 92 5.12 -11.61 -15.40
C LYS A 92 5.94 -10.42 -15.90
N ILE A 93 5.37 -9.53 -16.72
CA ILE A 93 6.03 -8.33 -17.25
C ILE A 93 6.10 -7.21 -16.20
N PHE A 94 5.06 -7.03 -15.37
CA PHE A 94 4.99 -5.90 -14.41
C PHE A 94 5.87 -6.07 -13.18
N LEU A 95 6.17 -7.32 -12.79
CA LEU A 95 7.06 -7.58 -11.65
C LEU A 95 8.54 -7.51 -12.03
N ILE A 96 8.89 -7.65 -13.32
CA ILE A 96 10.27 -7.56 -13.82
C ILE A 96 10.66 -6.09 -14.11
N SER A 97 9.69 -5.20 -14.40
CA SER A 97 9.96 -3.77 -14.60
C SER A 97 10.23 -2.97 -13.32
N ALA A 98 10.30 -3.62 -12.14
CA ALA A 98 10.89 -3.02 -10.94
C ALA A 98 12.43 -3.26 -10.86
N GLU A 99 13.01 -3.95 -11.85
CA GLU A 99 14.45 -4.21 -11.96
C GLU A 99 15.10 -3.65 -13.26
N LEU A 100 14.40 -2.80 -14.03
CA LEU A 100 14.96 -2.08 -15.19
C LEU A 100 14.72 -0.58 -15.12
#